data_AF-B4IDD0-F1
#
_entry.id   AF-B4IDD0-F1
#
_cell.length_a   1.000
_cell.length_b   1.000
_cell.length_c   1.000
_cell.angle_alpha   90.00
_cell.angle_beta   90.00
_cell.angle_gamma   90.00
#
_symmetry.space_group_name_H-M   'P 1'
#
loop_
_entity.id
_entity.type
_entity.pdbx_description
1 polymer ?
#
loop_
_entity_poly.entity_id
_entity_poly.type
_entity_poly.pdbx_seq_one_letter_code
_entity_poly.pdbx_strand_id
1 'polypeptide(L)'
;MEQIYLKFFGKDDLISRMAFLNQFHLYTCKTPQSPQQFLYFIYVNYIIHELKAHALVEWSWLLLRKFGRGGSVEEEQASRAAYKRRTEGTLPKIKVLMSQAERSVWRCDPQKHQSGITYEEVNRLLQGYVENEVDLNSDGACNHDCGYYNSAKNEGCFDNKFCSEQPKCTGGVHDCRFVESSMQICQAEKNSSRRYEFIKYESGLVHGNEKPCASWLTSAKSWNRWLFMECSYCLCLCDDQSPSTCVL
;
A
#
# COMPACT_ATOMS: atom_id res chain seq x y z
N MET A 1 40.27 7.69 11.71
CA MET A 1 39.38 8.52 10.87
C MET A 1 39.65 8.38 9.38
N GLU A 2 40.91 8.42 8.92
CA GLU A 2 41.19 8.36 7.47
C GLU A 2 40.62 7.13 6.75
N GLN A 3 40.80 5.94 7.32
CA GLN A 3 40.24 4.70 6.79
C GLN A 3 38.71 4.74 6.71
N ILE A 4 38.05 5.37 7.68
CA ILE A 4 36.59 5.52 7.69
C ILE A 4 36.17 6.46 6.58
N TYR A 5 36.85 7.60 6.42
CA TYR A 5 36.58 8.54 5.35
C TYR A 5 36.74 7.92 3.96
N LEU A 6 37.80 7.13 3.74
CA LEU A 6 38.02 6.44 2.46
C LEU A 6 36.94 5.39 2.15
N LYS A 7 36.40 4.72 3.18
CA LYS A 7 35.27 3.78 3.01
C LYS A 7 33.96 4.50 2.70
N PHE A 8 33.65 5.57 3.44
CA PHE A 8 32.37 6.25 3.29
C PHE A 8 32.32 7.17 2.07
N PHE A 9 33.38 7.93 1.82
CA PHE A 9 33.43 9.01 0.83
C PHE A 9 34.54 8.85 -0.20
N GLY A 10 35.37 7.80 -0.08
CA GLY A 10 36.48 7.51 -0.99
C GLY A 10 36.09 6.49 -2.04
N LYS A 11 36.96 5.51 -2.29
CA LYS A 11 36.80 4.54 -3.40
C LYS A 11 35.62 3.59 -3.24
N ASP A 12 35.26 3.25 -2.00
CA ASP A 12 34.20 2.27 -1.73
C ASP A 12 32.80 2.90 -1.80
N ASP A 13 32.72 4.23 -1.73
CA ASP A 13 31.52 5.07 -1.79
C ASP A 13 30.28 4.48 -1.08
N LEU A 14 30.52 3.98 0.13
CA LEU A 14 29.53 3.22 0.88
C LEU A 14 28.27 4.04 1.15
N ILE A 15 28.40 5.36 1.31
CA ILE A 15 27.28 6.25 1.61
C ILE A 15 26.26 6.31 0.46
N SER A 16 26.74 6.35 -0.79
CA SER A 16 25.88 6.34 -1.97
C SER A 16 25.14 5.00 -2.08
N ARG A 17 25.84 3.89 -1.83
CA ARG A 17 25.22 2.55 -1.83
C ARG A 17 24.14 2.42 -0.75
N MET A 18 24.37 2.97 0.44
CA MET A 18 23.38 3.00 1.51
C MET A 18 22.16 3.84 1.14
N ALA A 19 22.37 5.02 0.55
CA ALA A 19 21.28 5.93 0.21
C ALA A 19 20.41 5.42 -0.95
N PHE A 20 21.01 4.88 -2.02
CA PHE A 20 20.29 4.57 -3.26
C PHE A 20 19.94 3.09 -3.43
N LEU A 21 20.80 2.17 -3.01
CA LEU A 21 20.59 0.73 -3.25
C LEU A 21 19.85 0.05 -2.09
N ASN A 22 19.62 0.77 -0.99
CA ASN A 22 19.00 0.26 0.24
C ASN A 22 19.57 -1.12 0.67
N GLN A 23 20.87 -1.37 0.41
CA GLN A 23 21.52 -2.67 0.66
C GLN A 23 21.53 -3.05 2.15
N PHE A 24 21.21 -2.10 3.03
CA PHE A 24 21.14 -2.27 4.47
C PHE A 24 19.71 -2.06 5.00
N HIS A 25 18.71 -2.64 4.32
CA HIS A 25 17.30 -2.62 4.70
C HIS A 25 17.07 -2.82 6.21
N LEU A 26 17.80 -3.74 6.84
CA LEU A 26 17.72 -4.01 8.30
C LEU A 26 18.03 -2.79 9.20
N TYR A 27 18.78 -1.81 8.71
CA TYR A 27 19.18 -0.62 9.45
C TYR A 27 18.43 0.63 8.99
N THR A 28 18.17 0.75 7.69
CA THR A 28 17.44 1.88 7.09
C THR A 28 15.95 1.82 7.41
N CYS A 29 15.36 0.61 7.43
CA CYS A 29 13.92 0.42 7.64
C CYS A 29 13.45 0.40 9.09
N LYS A 30 14.34 0.58 10.05
CA LYS A 30 13.96 0.71 11.47
C LYS A 30 13.53 2.13 11.85
N THR A 31 13.61 3.07 10.91
CA THR A 31 13.36 4.49 11.14
C THR A 31 12.49 5.05 10.03
N PRO A 32 11.44 5.84 10.33
CA PRO A 32 10.60 6.47 9.31
C PRO A 32 11.33 7.69 8.71
N GLN A 33 12.35 7.43 7.89
CA GLN A 33 13.13 8.47 7.23
C GLN A 33 13.24 8.20 5.72
N SER A 34 13.42 9.28 4.96
CA SER A 34 13.76 9.21 3.54
C SER A 34 15.27 9.03 3.32
N PRO A 35 15.71 8.54 2.15
CA PRO A 35 17.13 8.54 1.78
C PRO A 35 17.81 9.90 1.97
N GLN A 36 17.12 10.99 1.63
CA GLN A 36 17.65 12.35 1.79
C GLN A 36 17.85 12.71 3.27
N GLN A 37 16.88 12.39 4.13
CA GLN A 37 16.99 12.62 5.58
C GLN A 37 18.09 11.78 6.20
N PHE A 38 18.24 10.52 5.76
CA PHE A 38 19.34 9.67 6.18
C PHE A 38 20.71 10.25 5.82
N LEU A 39 20.89 10.73 4.58
CA LEU A 39 22.13 11.37 4.15
C LEU A 39 22.48 12.60 5.01
N TYR A 40 21.48 13.43 5.30
CA TYR A 40 21.64 14.57 6.20
C TYR A 40 22.05 14.14 7.61
N PHE A 41 21.36 13.15 8.19
CA PHE A 41 21.63 12.64 9.53
C PHE A 41 23.04 12.06 9.62
N ILE A 42 23.45 11.25 8.64
CA ILE A 42 24.80 10.69 8.58
C ILE A 42 25.85 11.80 8.47
N TYR A 43 25.62 12.82 7.64
CA TYR A 43 26.52 13.96 7.53
C TYR A 43 26.71 14.68 8.87
N VAL A 44 25.62 15.06 9.54
CA VAL A 44 25.68 15.76 10.83
C VAL A 44 26.44 14.93 11.86
N ASN A 45 26.13 13.64 11.96
CA ASN A 45 26.83 12.74 12.87
C ASN A 45 28.31 12.60 12.52
N TYR A 46 28.65 12.44 11.24
CA TYR A 46 30.04 12.32 10.79
C TYR A 46 30.87 13.55 11.16
N ILE A 47 30.34 14.76 10.92
CA ILE A 47 31.03 16.01 11.24
C ILE A 47 31.22 16.18 12.75
N ILE A 48 30.21 15.84 13.54
CA ILE A 48 30.33 15.86 15.01
C ILE A 48 31.42 14.90 15.49
N HIS A 49 31.52 13.70 14.89
CA HIS A 49 32.56 12.73 15.25
C HIS A 49 33.95 13.17 14.81
N GLU A 50 34.11 13.75 13.61
CA GLU A 50 35.38 14.35 13.17
C GLU A 50 35.82 15.47 14.12
N LEU A 51 34.89 16.33 14.55
CA LEU A 51 35.18 17.40 15.50
C LEU A 51 35.62 16.85 16.86
N LYS A 52 34.90 15.86 17.41
CA LYS A 52 35.28 15.20 18.66
C LYS A 52 36.65 14.52 18.55
N ALA A 53 36.92 13.81 17.47
CA ALA A 53 38.20 13.16 17.23
C ALA A 53 39.34 14.19 17.12
N HIS A 54 39.13 15.29 16.40
CA HIS A 54 40.11 16.36 16.27
C HIS A 54 40.39 17.03 17.62
N ALA A 55 39.34 17.36 18.39
CA ALA A 55 39.47 17.93 19.73
C ALA A 55 40.27 17.02 20.68
N LEU A 56 40.05 15.71 20.64
CA LEU A 56 40.82 14.74 21.43
C LEU A 56 42.30 14.73 21.05
N VAL A 57 42.62 14.80 19.75
CA VAL A 57 44.02 14.86 19.28
C VAL A 57 44.68 16.16 19.72
N GLU A 58 44.04 17.31 19.51
CA GLU A 58 44.56 18.61 19.97
C GLU A 58 44.78 18.63 21.49
N TRP A 59 43.83 18.09 22.25
CA TRP A 59 43.95 18.02 23.70
C TRP A 59 45.09 17.10 24.15
N SER A 60 45.33 15.99 23.44
CA SER A 60 46.46 15.10 23.70
C SER A 60 47.81 15.80 23.52
N TRP A 61 47.96 16.62 22.47
CA TRP A 61 49.17 17.40 22.24
C TRP A 61 49.39 18.48 23.30
N LEU A 62 48.33 19.18 23.70
CA LEU A 62 48.38 20.14 24.81
C LEU A 62 48.84 19.48 26.11
N LEU A 63 48.32 18.28 26.40
CA LEU A 63 48.68 17.52 27.58
C LEU A 63 50.16 17.10 27.55
N LEU A 64 50.63 16.55 26.42
CA LEU A 64 52.03 16.15 26.25
C LEU A 64 53.00 17.31 26.50
N ARG A 65 52.71 18.49 25.91
CA ARG A 65 53.49 19.72 26.14
C ARG A 65 53.53 20.12 27.61
N LYS A 66 52.40 20.05 28.32
CA LYS A 66 52.32 20.37 29.75
C LYS A 66 53.22 19.47 30.61
N PHE A 67 53.39 18.21 30.22
CA PHE A 67 54.25 17.24 30.92
C PHE A 67 55.70 17.22 30.41
N GLY A 68 56.13 18.21 29.62
CA GLY A 68 57.50 18.30 29.10
C GLY A 68 57.83 17.25 28.04
N ARG A 69 56.84 16.52 27.52
CA ARG A 69 57.01 15.60 26.39
C ARG A 69 56.71 16.38 25.10
N GLY A 70 57.75 16.73 24.36
CA GLY A 70 57.59 17.37 23.05
C GLY A 70 57.01 16.38 22.03
N GLY A 71 55.94 16.78 21.35
CA GLY A 71 55.42 16.08 20.18
C GLY A 71 56.07 16.54 18.88
N SER A 72 55.96 15.74 17.82
CA SER A 72 56.36 16.17 16.48
C SER A 72 55.39 17.26 15.96
N VAL A 73 55.91 18.46 15.72
CA VAL A 73 55.14 19.57 15.13
C VAL A 73 54.58 19.18 13.76
N GLU A 74 55.33 18.35 13.01
CA GLU A 74 54.91 17.86 11.70
C GLU A 74 53.68 16.95 11.81
N GLU A 75 53.63 16.05 12.79
CA GLU A 75 52.48 15.15 13.01
C GLU A 75 51.21 15.92 13.42
N GLU A 76 51.37 16.93 14.26
CA GLU A 76 50.26 17.82 14.65
C GLU A 76 49.71 18.60 13.46
N GLN A 77 50.59 19.19 12.65
CA GLN A 77 50.20 19.90 11.43
C GLN A 77 49.55 18.96 10.42
N ALA A 78 50.09 17.75 10.24
CA ALA A 78 49.53 16.72 9.38
C ALA A 78 48.12 16.30 9.84
N SER A 79 47.90 16.15 11.15
CA SER A 79 46.59 15.84 11.74
C SER A 79 45.56 16.95 11.45
N ARG A 80 45.93 18.21 11.66
CA ARG A 80 45.10 19.39 11.36
C ARG A 80 44.74 19.47 9.88
N ALA A 81 45.74 19.30 9.00
CA ALA A 81 45.54 19.31 7.55
C ALA A 81 44.61 18.17 7.11
N ALA A 82 44.77 16.97 7.70
CA ALA A 82 43.93 15.83 7.40
C ALA A 82 42.47 16.05 7.85
N TYR A 83 42.24 16.62 9.03
CA TYR A 83 40.91 17.02 9.50
C TYR A 83 40.26 18.01 8.51
N LYS A 84 40.94 19.13 8.21
CA LYS A 84 40.44 20.16 7.30
C LYS A 84 40.04 19.59 5.94
N ARG A 85 40.92 18.78 5.33
CA ARG A 85 40.65 18.12 4.04
C ARG A 85 39.40 17.25 4.08
N ARG A 86 39.18 16.47 5.14
CA ARG A 86 38.00 15.61 5.25
C ARG A 86 36.72 16.42 5.43
N THR A 87 36.72 17.38 6.36
CA THR A 87 35.54 18.20 6.65
C THR A 87 35.10 19.03 5.44
N GLU A 88 36.04 19.66 4.74
CA GLU A 88 35.77 20.44 3.53
C GLU A 88 35.33 19.56 2.36
N GLY A 89 35.90 18.35 2.23
CA GLY A 89 35.57 17.42 1.15
C GLY A 89 34.22 16.70 1.31
N THR A 90 33.70 16.56 2.53
CA THR A 90 32.47 15.79 2.79
C THR A 90 31.19 16.52 2.37
N LEU A 91 31.04 17.80 2.72
CA LEU A 91 29.81 18.56 2.44
C LEU A 91 29.40 18.58 0.95
N PRO A 92 30.28 18.89 -0.02
CA PRO A 92 29.89 18.92 -1.43
C PRO A 92 29.42 17.55 -1.92
N LYS A 93 30.06 16.46 -1.48
CA LYS A 93 29.65 15.09 -1.82
C LYS A 93 28.24 14.78 -1.31
N ILE A 94 28.00 15.06 -0.02
CA ILE A 94 26.67 14.86 0.57
C ILE A 94 25.60 15.70 -0.13
N LYS A 95 25.89 16.97 -0.48
CA LYS A 95 24.93 17.82 -1.20
C LYS A 95 24.53 17.23 -2.55
N VAL A 96 25.48 16.66 -3.31
CA VAL A 96 25.20 15.99 -4.58
C VAL A 96 24.34 14.74 -4.37
N LEU A 97 24.65 13.93 -3.36
CA LEU A 97 23.85 12.74 -3.05
C LEU A 97 22.44 13.11 -2.61
N MET A 98 22.31 14.14 -1.78
CA MET A 98 21.03 14.63 -1.27
C MET A 98 20.14 15.26 -2.35
N SER A 99 20.72 15.81 -3.42
CA SER A 99 19.94 16.36 -4.53
C SER A 99 19.38 15.26 -5.44
N GLN A 100 20.01 14.09 -5.47
CA GLN A 100 19.62 12.91 -6.25
C GLN A 100 18.73 11.94 -5.45
N ALA A 101 18.82 11.97 -4.12
CA ALA A 101 18.08 11.08 -3.23
C ALA A 101 16.57 11.36 -3.22
N GLU A 102 15.78 10.27 -3.14
CA GLU A 102 14.34 10.38 -2.95
C GLU A 102 13.99 11.03 -1.61
N ARG A 103 12.85 11.72 -1.60
CA ARG A 103 12.29 12.37 -0.42
C ARG A 103 11.16 11.56 0.22
N SER A 104 10.69 10.52 -0.47
CA SER A 104 9.77 9.52 0.07
C SER A 104 10.42 8.77 1.22
N VAL A 105 9.63 8.45 2.24
CA VAL A 105 10.04 7.50 3.29
C VAL A 105 10.36 6.16 2.62
N TRP A 106 11.39 5.48 3.10
CA TRP A 106 11.73 4.15 2.59
C TRP A 106 10.53 3.22 2.65
N ARG A 107 10.22 2.59 1.51
CA ARG A 107 9.28 1.48 1.45
C ARG A 107 10.03 0.24 1.89
N CYS A 108 9.68 -0.22 3.08
CA CYS A 108 10.35 -1.33 3.75
C CYS A 108 9.55 -2.62 3.64
N ASP A 109 8.84 -2.73 2.52
CA ASP A 109 8.01 -3.86 2.21
C ASP A 109 8.89 -5.10 1.97
N PRO A 110 8.45 -6.27 2.45
CA PRO A 110 9.18 -7.50 2.20
C PRO A 110 9.22 -7.79 0.69
N GLN A 111 10.35 -8.33 0.21
CA GLN A 111 10.51 -8.70 -1.21
C GLN A 111 9.43 -9.67 -1.72
N LYS A 112 8.86 -10.47 -0.82
CA LYS A 112 7.75 -11.36 -1.10
C LYS A 112 6.66 -11.13 -0.05
N HIS A 113 5.53 -10.66 -0.52
CA HIS A 113 4.32 -10.53 0.29
C HIS A 113 3.67 -11.90 0.48
N GLN A 114 3.30 -12.21 1.72
CA GLN A 114 2.56 -13.39 2.15
C GLN A 114 1.25 -12.95 2.81
N SER A 115 0.14 -13.56 2.38
CA SER A 115 -1.20 -13.36 2.93
C SER A 115 -1.23 -13.80 4.41
N GLY A 116 -1.89 -13.05 5.27
CA GLY A 116 -1.96 -13.29 6.72
C GLY A 116 -0.71 -12.93 7.52
N ILE A 117 0.36 -12.48 6.86
CA ILE A 117 1.61 -12.05 7.53
C ILE A 117 1.95 -10.61 7.18
N THR A 118 1.93 -10.30 5.89
CA THR A 118 2.42 -9.01 5.36
C THR A 118 1.31 -8.20 4.68
N TYR A 119 0.22 -8.86 4.32
CA TYR A 119 -1.00 -8.25 3.82
C TYR A 119 -2.18 -9.14 4.18
N GLU A 120 -3.36 -8.52 4.24
CA GLU A 120 -4.64 -9.20 4.29
C GLU A 120 -5.48 -8.71 3.11
N GLU A 121 -6.30 -9.60 2.56
CA GLU A 121 -7.21 -9.24 1.48
C GLU A 121 -8.58 -8.92 2.04
N VAL A 122 -9.07 -7.71 1.75
CA VAL A 122 -10.45 -7.35 2.08
C VAL A 122 -11.36 -8.02 1.06
N ASN A 123 -11.85 -9.20 1.41
CA ASN A 123 -12.77 -9.97 0.60
C ASN A 123 -14.22 -9.57 0.90
N ARG A 124 -15.05 -9.48 -0.14
CA ARG A 124 -16.51 -9.29 -0.06
C ARG A 124 -17.03 -7.99 0.60
N LEU A 125 -16.17 -7.00 0.80
CA LEU A 125 -16.59 -5.64 1.15
C LEU A 125 -17.06 -4.90 -0.10
N LEU A 126 -18.28 -4.36 -0.06
CA LEU A 126 -18.88 -3.51 -1.10
C LEU A 126 -18.72 -4.08 -2.52
N GLN A 127 -18.98 -5.38 -2.68
CA GLN A 127 -18.93 -6.02 -3.99
C GLN A 127 -20.24 -5.87 -4.74
N GLY A 128 -20.16 -5.78 -6.07
CA GLY A 128 -21.34 -5.79 -6.92
C GLY A 128 -22.24 -6.99 -6.62
N TYR A 129 -23.53 -6.72 -6.43
CA TYR A 129 -24.54 -7.69 -6.06
C TYR A 129 -25.81 -7.41 -6.86
N VAL A 130 -26.24 -8.38 -7.67
CA VAL A 130 -27.47 -8.27 -8.44
C VAL A 130 -28.62 -8.79 -7.58
N GLU A 131 -29.68 -8.02 -7.42
CA GLU A 131 -30.86 -8.45 -6.66
C GLU A 131 -32.14 -7.87 -7.25
N ASN A 132 -33.26 -8.57 -7.12
CA ASN A 132 -34.55 -8.03 -7.55
C ASN A 132 -35.14 -7.09 -6.49
N GLU A 133 -35.82 -6.02 -6.92
CA GLU A 133 -36.53 -5.08 -6.03
C GLU A 133 -37.45 -5.78 -5.03
N VAL A 134 -38.10 -6.88 -5.45
CA VAL A 134 -38.99 -7.68 -4.59
C VAL A 134 -38.27 -8.27 -3.38
N ASP A 135 -36.97 -8.52 -3.48
CA ASP A 135 -36.16 -9.17 -2.45
C ASP A 135 -35.37 -8.15 -1.60
N LEU A 136 -35.48 -6.86 -1.92
CA LEU A 136 -34.81 -5.74 -1.24
C LEU A 136 -35.68 -5.04 -0.17
N ASN A 137 -36.92 -5.48 0.05
CA ASN A 137 -37.81 -4.93 1.07
C ASN A 137 -38.61 -6.03 1.78
N SER A 138 -39.05 -5.73 3.01
CA SER A 138 -39.80 -6.67 3.86
C SER A 138 -41.19 -6.99 3.34
N ASP A 139 -41.77 -6.06 2.57
CA ASP A 139 -43.14 -6.18 2.06
C ASP A 139 -43.20 -7.11 0.83
N GLY A 140 -42.03 -7.46 0.29
CA GLY A 140 -41.91 -8.25 -0.93
C GLY A 140 -42.61 -7.58 -2.11
N ALA A 141 -42.46 -6.27 -2.31
CA ALA A 141 -43.17 -5.50 -3.34
C ALA A 141 -42.21 -4.79 -4.31
N CYS A 142 -42.70 -4.36 -5.48
CA CYS A 142 -41.91 -3.65 -6.50
C CYS A 142 -42.53 -2.27 -6.76
N ASN A 143 -42.63 -1.47 -5.70
CA ASN A 143 -43.30 -0.16 -5.72
C ASN A 143 -42.32 1.01 -5.96
N HIS A 144 -41.02 0.71 -5.98
CA HIS A 144 -39.95 1.69 -6.06
C HIS A 144 -38.96 1.26 -7.14
N ASP A 145 -38.20 2.21 -7.66
CA ASP A 145 -37.08 1.92 -8.55
C ASP A 145 -35.84 1.49 -7.77
N CYS A 146 -34.89 0.86 -8.46
CA CYS A 146 -33.61 0.48 -7.88
C CYS A 146 -32.89 1.62 -7.13
N GLY A 147 -33.02 2.87 -7.58
CA GLY A 147 -32.36 4.03 -6.96
C GLY A 147 -32.90 4.41 -5.57
N TYR A 148 -34.10 3.94 -5.21
CA TYR A 148 -34.66 4.11 -3.88
C TYR A 148 -33.85 3.35 -2.80
N TYR A 149 -33.29 2.19 -3.16
CA TYR A 149 -32.61 1.29 -2.24
C TYR A 149 -31.14 1.70 -1.98
N ASN A 150 -30.94 2.87 -1.37
CA ASN A 150 -29.61 3.36 -0.97
C ASN A 150 -29.04 2.61 0.24
N SER A 151 -29.93 2.11 1.11
CA SER A 151 -29.58 1.19 2.19
C SER A 151 -30.74 0.23 2.41
N ALA A 152 -30.50 -1.03 2.11
CA ALA A 152 -31.47 -2.11 2.18
C ALA A 152 -30.78 -3.37 2.72
N LYS A 153 -31.56 -4.44 2.84
CA LYS A 153 -31.06 -5.79 3.11
C LYS A 153 -31.75 -6.74 2.15
N ASN A 154 -31.10 -7.86 1.85
CA ASN A 154 -31.81 -8.95 1.21
C ASN A 154 -32.76 -9.57 2.25
N GLU A 155 -34.06 -9.45 2.01
CA GLU A 155 -35.12 -9.92 2.91
C GLU A 155 -35.64 -11.31 2.52
N GLY A 156 -35.37 -11.78 1.30
CA GLY A 156 -35.93 -13.04 0.83
C GLY A 156 -35.37 -13.55 -0.50
N CYS A 157 -36.09 -14.52 -1.04
CA CYS A 157 -35.88 -15.01 -2.40
C CYS A 157 -37.21 -15.42 -3.02
N PHE A 158 -37.83 -14.50 -3.75
CA PHE A 158 -39.16 -14.68 -4.32
C PHE A 158 -39.15 -15.77 -5.39
N ASP A 159 -40.03 -16.78 -5.22
CA ASP A 159 -40.22 -17.92 -6.12
C ASP A 159 -38.94 -18.69 -6.50
N ASN A 160 -37.90 -18.65 -5.66
CA ASN A 160 -36.58 -19.23 -5.97
C ASN A 160 -36.08 -18.80 -7.37
N LYS A 161 -36.26 -17.52 -7.73
CA LYS A 161 -35.72 -16.94 -8.97
C LYS A 161 -34.19 -16.80 -8.87
N PHE A 162 -33.59 -15.79 -9.52
CA PHE A 162 -32.14 -15.59 -9.58
C PHE A 162 -31.46 -15.57 -8.20
N CYS A 163 -32.13 -15.06 -7.17
CA CYS A 163 -31.66 -15.09 -5.78
C CYS A 163 -31.27 -16.48 -5.26
N SER A 164 -31.80 -17.57 -5.84
CA SER A 164 -31.45 -18.95 -5.49
C SER A 164 -30.19 -19.47 -6.22
N GLU A 165 -29.78 -18.81 -7.30
CA GLU A 165 -28.64 -19.20 -8.15
C GLU A 165 -27.31 -18.56 -7.69
N GLN A 166 -27.37 -17.72 -6.67
CA GLN A 166 -26.22 -17.00 -6.10
C GLN A 166 -26.21 -17.01 -4.57
N PRO A 167 -25.05 -16.83 -3.92
CA PRO A 167 -24.98 -16.66 -2.47
C PRO A 167 -25.62 -15.33 -2.02
N LYS A 168 -26.56 -15.43 -1.08
CA LYS A 168 -27.21 -14.27 -0.44
C LYS A 168 -26.17 -13.30 0.15
N CYS A 169 -26.42 -12.00 0.03
CA CYS A 169 -25.70 -10.98 0.79
C CYS A 169 -26.08 -11.06 2.27
N THR A 170 -25.13 -11.33 3.18
CA THR A 170 -25.45 -11.51 4.60
C THR A 170 -25.57 -10.21 5.39
N GLY A 171 -24.92 -9.13 4.91
CA GLY A 171 -24.97 -7.82 5.54
C GLY A 171 -25.85 -6.82 4.80
N GLY A 172 -25.36 -5.59 4.69
CA GLY A 172 -26.10 -4.48 4.08
C GLY A 172 -25.99 -4.48 2.55
N VAL A 173 -27.05 -4.06 1.89
CA VAL A 173 -27.07 -3.77 0.45
C VAL A 173 -27.21 -2.26 0.28
N HIS A 174 -26.32 -1.67 -0.51
CA HIS A 174 -26.15 -0.23 -0.62
C HIS A 174 -26.09 0.23 -2.07
N ASP A 175 -26.40 1.50 -2.30
CA ASP A 175 -26.21 2.19 -3.59
C ASP A 175 -26.72 1.40 -4.81
N CYS A 176 -27.94 0.88 -4.69
CA CYS A 176 -28.59 0.17 -5.77
C CYS A 176 -28.88 1.07 -6.96
N ARG A 177 -28.71 0.54 -8.17
CA ARG A 177 -29.05 1.22 -9.42
C ARG A 177 -29.60 0.25 -10.45
N PHE A 178 -30.52 0.76 -11.25
CA PHE A 178 -30.98 0.05 -12.44
C PHE A 178 -29.92 0.18 -13.53
N VAL A 179 -29.65 -0.91 -14.24
CA VAL A 179 -28.75 -0.91 -15.40
C VAL A 179 -29.56 -1.31 -16.63
N GLU A 180 -29.97 -2.57 -16.72
CA GLU A 180 -30.85 -3.09 -17.76
C GLU A 180 -31.73 -4.21 -17.20
N SER A 181 -32.85 -4.46 -17.87
CA SER A 181 -33.86 -5.42 -17.42
C SER A 181 -33.41 -6.87 -17.58
N SER A 182 -32.46 -7.16 -18.47
CA SER A 182 -31.99 -8.50 -18.82
C SER A 182 -30.47 -8.58 -18.78
N MET A 183 -29.94 -9.63 -18.14
CA MET A 183 -28.49 -9.83 -18.02
C MET A 183 -28.13 -11.32 -17.92
N GLN A 184 -26.90 -11.63 -18.34
CA GLN A 184 -26.21 -12.90 -18.16
C GLN A 184 -25.04 -12.71 -17.20
N ILE A 185 -25.00 -13.51 -16.15
CA ILE A 185 -24.07 -13.35 -15.02
C ILE A 185 -23.22 -14.60 -14.93
N CYS A 186 -21.91 -14.43 -15.10
CA CYS A 186 -20.95 -15.50 -14.85
C CYS A 186 -20.50 -15.43 -13.40
N GLN A 187 -20.91 -16.42 -12.61
CA GLN A 187 -20.62 -16.48 -11.18
C GLN A 187 -19.15 -16.79 -10.96
N ALA A 188 -18.53 -16.25 -9.92
CA ALA A 188 -17.16 -16.62 -9.60
C ALA A 188 -17.10 -18.02 -8.96
N GLU A 189 -15.94 -18.67 -9.03
CA GLU A 189 -15.72 -19.94 -8.33
C GLU A 189 -15.88 -19.79 -6.81
N LYS A 190 -16.26 -20.86 -6.11
CA LYS A 190 -16.51 -20.83 -4.65
C LYS A 190 -15.32 -20.31 -3.81
N ASN A 191 -14.10 -20.53 -4.29
CA ASN A 191 -12.86 -20.09 -3.63
C ASN A 191 -12.35 -18.74 -4.13
N SER A 192 -13.10 -18.07 -5.02
CA SER A 192 -12.76 -16.73 -5.49
C SER A 192 -13.08 -15.69 -4.42
N SER A 193 -12.28 -14.62 -4.39
CA SER A 193 -12.56 -13.44 -3.59
C SER A 193 -13.69 -12.60 -4.16
N ARG A 194 -14.11 -12.82 -5.42
CA ARG A 194 -15.14 -12.06 -6.14
C ARG A 194 -16.48 -12.80 -6.14
N ARG A 195 -17.59 -12.08 -6.34
CA ARG A 195 -18.93 -12.66 -6.57
C ARG A 195 -19.17 -13.10 -8.01
N TYR A 196 -18.78 -12.25 -8.96
CA TYR A 196 -18.97 -12.50 -10.40
C TYR A 196 -17.66 -12.29 -11.16
N GLU A 197 -17.44 -13.08 -12.20
CA GLU A 197 -16.36 -12.84 -13.17
C GLU A 197 -16.74 -11.72 -14.15
N PHE A 198 -17.97 -11.78 -14.64
CA PHE A 198 -18.57 -10.71 -15.45
C PHE A 198 -20.10 -10.74 -15.41
N ILE A 199 -20.69 -9.60 -15.74
CA ILE A 199 -22.12 -9.41 -16.02
C ILE A 199 -22.23 -8.83 -17.41
N LYS A 200 -22.98 -9.48 -18.30
CA LYS A 200 -23.23 -9.03 -19.66
C LYS A 200 -24.70 -8.67 -19.82
N TYR A 201 -24.96 -7.46 -20.26
CA TYR A 201 -26.30 -6.94 -20.49
C TYR A 201 -26.73 -7.12 -21.94
N GLU A 202 -28.03 -6.95 -22.22
CA GLU A 202 -28.62 -7.17 -23.54
C GLU A 202 -28.09 -6.17 -24.59
N SER A 203 -27.79 -4.94 -24.19
CA SER A 203 -27.15 -3.93 -25.06
C SER A 203 -25.74 -4.29 -25.52
N GLY A 204 -25.11 -5.30 -24.90
CA GLY A 204 -23.70 -5.62 -25.08
C GLY A 204 -22.77 -4.92 -24.07
N LEU A 205 -23.30 -4.10 -23.16
CA LEU A 205 -22.53 -3.59 -22.02
C LEU A 205 -22.03 -4.77 -21.17
N VAL A 206 -20.77 -4.72 -20.74
CA VAL A 206 -20.18 -5.73 -19.85
C VAL A 206 -19.54 -5.06 -18.65
N HIS A 207 -19.82 -5.60 -17.46
CA HIS A 207 -19.08 -5.33 -16.23
C HIS A 207 -18.18 -6.52 -15.93
N GLY A 208 -16.90 -6.29 -15.67
CA GLY A 208 -15.90 -7.35 -15.49
C GLY A 208 -15.13 -7.64 -16.77
N ASN A 209 -14.57 -8.84 -16.88
CA ASN A 209 -13.75 -9.25 -18.03
C ASN A 209 -14.45 -10.38 -18.78
N GLU A 210 -14.96 -10.09 -19.98
CA GLU A 210 -15.66 -11.08 -20.80
C GLU A 210 -14.68 -12.16 -21.28
N LYS A 211 -14.78 -13.32 -20.65
CA LYS A 211 -14.05 -14.54 -20.99
C LYS A 211 -15.03 -15.70 -21.05
N PRO A 212 -14.68 -16.84 -21.67
CA PRO A 212 -15.48 -18.06 -21.54
C PRO A 212 -15.75 -18.33 -20.05
N CYS A 213 -17.03 -18.40 -19.67
CA CYS A 213 -17.41 -18.62 -18.28
C CYS A 213 -17.00 -20.03 -17.87
N ALA A 214 -16.00 -20.14 -17.01
CA ALA A 214 -15.45 -21.43 -16.55
C ALA A 214 -16.34 -22.11 -15.50
N SER A 215 -17.19 -21.33 -14.82
CA SER A 215 -18.08 -21.72 -13.75
C SER A 215 -19.50 -21.98 -14.30
N TRP A 216 -20.53 -21.35 -13.73
CA TRP A 216 -21.90 -21.42 -14.22
C TRP A 216 -22.39 -20.03 -14.63
N LEU A 217 -23.03 -20.00 -15.80
CA LEU A 217 -23.67 -18.83 -16.36
C LEU A 217 -25.15 -18.84 -15.98
N THR A 218 -25.61 -17.75 -15.38
CA THR A 218 -26.97 -17.56 -14.87
C THR A 218 -27.62 -16.40 -15.61
N SER A 219 -28.95 -16.37 -15.69
CA SER A 219 -29.66 -15.28 -16.37
C SER A 219 -30.70 -14.67 -15.45
N ALA A 220 -30.63 -13.35 -15.31
CA ALA A 220 -31.60 -12.56 -14.57
C ALA A 220 -32.39 -11.70 -15.56
N LYS A 221 -33.71 -11.87 -15.57
CA LYS A 221 -34.62 -11.09 -16.42
C LYS A 221 -35.77 -10.54 -15.60
N SER A 222 -35.91 -9.22 -15.62
CA SER A 222 -36.97 -8.46 -14.96
C SER A 222 -38.33 -8.88 -15.48
N TRP A 223 -39.34 -8.80 -14.64
CA TRP A 223 -40.64 -9.42 -14.90
C TRP A 223 -41.77 -8.62 -14.27
N ASN A 224 -42.96 -8.72 -14.87
CA ASN A 224 -44.15 -8.07 -14.35
C ASN A 224 -44.85 -9.00 -13.37
N ARG A 225 -45.03 -8.54 -12.13
CA ARG A 225 -45.82 -9.29 -11.15
C ARG A 225 -47.31 -9.16 -11.44
N TRP A 226 -47.76 -7.96 -11.81
CA TRP A 226 -49.12 -7.64 -12.29
C TRP A 226 -49.04 -6.69 -13.50
N LEU A 227 -50.18 -6.35 -14.12
CA LEU A 227 -50.25 -5.54 -15.36
C LEU A 227 -49.50 -4.20 -15.31
N PHE A 228 -49.37 -3.59 -14.13
CA PHE A 228 -48.74 -2.27 -13.96
C PHE A 228 -47.57 -2.27 -12.96
N MET A 229 -47.08 -3.43 -12.54
CA MET A 229 -45.99 -3.53 -11.56
C MET A 229 -44.88 -4.41 -12.10
N GLU A 230 -43.83 -3.75 -12.61
CA GLU A 230 -42.59 -4.36 -13.06
C GLU A 230 -41.62 -4.50 -11.87
N CYS A 231 -41.03 -5.68 -11.74
CA CYS A 231 -40.03 -5.98 -10.73
C CYS A 231 -38.66 -6.04 -11.42
N SER A 232 -37.88 -4.98 -11.25
CA SER A 232 -36.58 -4.84 -11.91
C SER A 232 -35.46 -5.52 -11.13
N TYR A 233 -34.44 -6.00 -11.85
CA TYR A 233 -33.17 -6.38 -11.23
C TYR A 233 -32.25 -5.16 -11.09
N CYS A 234 -31.76 -4.97 -9.87
CA CYS A 234 -30.87 -3.88 -9.48
C CYS A 234 -29.44 -4.40 -9.34
N LEU A 235 -28.47 -3.56 -9.70
CA LEU A 235 -27.08 -3.76 -9.34
C LEU A 235 -26.77 -2.89 -8.13
N CYS A 236 -26.39 -3.51 -7.02
CA CYS A 236 -26.10 -2.86 -5.75
C CYS A 236 -24.68 -3.20 -5.26
N LEU A 237 -24.27 -2.61 -4.15
CA LEU A 237 -23.07 -2.97 -3.41
C LEU A 237 -23.47 -3.79 -2.18
N CYS A 238 -22.98 -5.02 -2.08
CA CYS A 238 -23.15 -5.87 -0.91
C CYS A 238 -21.95 -5.70 0.04
N ASP A 239 -22.25 -5.33 1.27
CA ASP A 239 -21.35 -5.40 2.41
C ASP A 239 -21.57 -6.74 3.13
N ASP A 240 -20.76 -7.75 2.81
CA ASP A 240 -20.93 -9.10 3.34
C ASP A 240 -20.29 -9.22 4.73
N GLN A 241 -21.08 -9.57 5.75
CA GLN A 241 -20.61 -9.82 7.12
C GLN A 241 -20.01 -11.24 7.25
N SER A 242 -19.13 -11.62 6.32
CA SER A 242 -18.43 -12.90 6.40
C SER A 242 -17.40 -12.88 7.53
N PRO A 243 -17.16 -13.98 8.28
CA PRO A 243 -16.22 -14.01 9.43
C PRO A 243 -14.77 -13.64 9.10
N SER A 244 -14.43 -13.47 7.83
CA SER A 244 -13.19 -12.86 7.34
C SER A 244 -13.22 -11.33 7.28
N THR A 245 -14.23 -10.67 7.87
CA THR A 245 -14.21 -9.21 8.03
C THR A 245 -13.08 -8.86 9.00
N CYS A 246 -12.16 -8.01 8.55
CA CYS A 246 -11.18 -7.37 9.43
C CYS A 246 -11.94 -6.69 10.58
N VAL A 247 -11.89 -7.27 11.77
CA VAL A 247 -12.27 -6.57 12.99
C VAL A 247 -11.19 -5.52 13.21
N LEU A 248 -11.55 -4.26 12.98
CA LEU A 248 -10.72 -3.09 13.26
C LEU A 248 -10.40 -2.97 14.76
#